data_AF-A0A7Y3KBN0-F1
#
_entry.id   AF-A0A7Y3KBN0-F1
#
_cell.length_a   1.000
_cell.length_b   1.000
_cell.length_c   1.000
_cell.angle_alpha   90.00
_cell.angle_beta   90.00
_cell.angle_gamma   90.00
#
_symmetry.space_group_name_H-M   'P 1'
#
loop_
_entity.id
_entity.type
_entity.pdbx_description
1 polymer ?
#
loop_
_entity_poly.entity_id
_entity_poly.type
_entity_poly.pdbx_seq_one_letter_code
_entity_poly.pdbx_strand_id
1 'polypeptide(L)'
;IHLQNGLEGIVWSVIDITERKASQNQMYYHAIHDSLTNLPNRRALDQELAEAFQVARKEGTGFAVCILDLDDFKPVNDTFGHLVGDMLLQHFSSRLLSYLREEDFLARLGGDEFVVVMKKIDPLRYDKDLPLIFDRLHKAIEQPFEFIKDRPIEIRLSLGAAVFPFDGQDAITMLEQADIALARAKNSKLNRKDFWQLASKSVEKSQEVLFDPYGLDATDILSKARDVLESISGKFWRPFYRELRQIPPTISFLLHLRGQENDVIKFLFLQLDFALEPEISRETLMNKAMHAGRMHYVYGISIPMLTFAISVYRRVLAQYLNFSPIPARYRYRLTSAVESRLQDVLIAQAQVEIDMIREFHALQAPLQWTEDTFAEFMQRECEAILRLPFIKDVKVSVDEHVEHRTENAKDSVSFPFYSEPLRPAGWIILSGELPKQFSTVLFQDLLEKVSMRWSLMWSWKYRERKV
;
A
#
# COMPACT_ATOMS: atom_id res chain seq x y z
N ILE A 1 24.35 -39.85 -9.45
CA ILE A 1 25.53 -40.05 -8.60
C ILE A 1 26.23 -41.35 -8.99
N HIS A 2 27.56 -41.35 -9.06
CA HIS A 2 28.32 -42.57 -9.29
C HIS A 2 28.63 -43.23 -7.95
N LEU A 3 28.16 -44.45 -7.78
CA LEU A 3 28.48 -45.26 -6.61
C LEU A 3 29.85 -45.93 -6.84
N GLN A 4 30.56 -46.24 -5.75
CA GLN A 4 31.96 -46.73 -5.79
C GLN A 4 32.19 -48.01 -6.62
N ASN A 5 31.11 -48.70 -6.98
CA ASN A 5 31.05 -49.93 -7.77
C ASN A 5 30.73 -49.70 -9.26
N GLY A 6 30.78 -48.45 -9.76
CA GLY A 6 30.62 -48.14 -11.19
C GLY A 6 29.17 -48.10 -11.68
N LEU A 7 28.20 -48.25 -10.79
CA LEU A 7 26.78 -48.13 -11.10
C LEU A 7 26.31 -46.67 -11.00
N GLU A 8 25.46 -46.28 -11.94
CA GLU A 8 24.78 -44.98 -11.92
C GLU A 8 23.50 -45.07 -11.08
N GLY A 9 23.37 -44.18 -10.09
CA GLY A 9 22.18 -44.05 -9.27
C GLY A 9 21.60 -42.65 -9.33
N ILE A 10 20.28 -42.53 -9.16
CA ILE A 10 19.61 -41.23 -9.02
C ILE A 10 19.16 -41.09 -7.57
N VAL A 11 19.52 -39.97 -6.93
CA VAL A 11 18.99 -39.61 -5.61
C VAL A 11 17.79 -38.71 -5.83
N TRP A 12 16.67 -39.09 -5.25
CA TRP A 12 15.46 -38.26 -5.19
C TRP A 12 15.19 -37.93 -3.73
N SER A 13 14.88 -36.67 -3.45
CA SER A 13 14.39 -36.22 -2.16
C SER A 13 12.95 -35.76 -2.32
N VAL A 14 12.04 -36.34 -1.54
CA VAL A 14 10.64 -35.92 -1.48
C VAL A 14 10.43 -35.21 -0.15
N ILE A 15 10.10 -33.93 -0.21
CA ILE A 15 9.76 -33.14 0.98
C ILE A 15 8.25 -33.08 1.07
N ASP A 16 7.70 -33.58 2.16
CA ASP A 16 6.28 -33.45 2.45
C ASP A 16 5.96 -31.98 2.78
N ILE A 17 5.17 -31.35 1.90
CA ILE A 17 4.73 -29.96 2.03
C ILE A 17 3.24 -29.87 2.43
N THR A 18 2.63 -30.97 2.85
CA THR A 18 1.19 -31.06 3.12
C THR A 18 0.77 -30.08 4.22
N GLU A 19 1.45 -30.09 5.37
CA GLU A 19 1.17 -29.15 6.47
C GLU A 19 1.43 -27.70 6.06
N ARG A 20 2.53 -27.44 5.34
CA ARG A 20 2.86 -26.09 4.87
C ARG A 20 1.78 -25.55 3.92
N LYS A 21 1.30 -26.37 2.99
CA LYS A 21 0.21 -26.00 2.07
C LYS A 21 -1.11 -25.84 2.83
N ALA A 22 -1.41 -26.69 3.80
CA ALA A 22 -2.63 -26.58 4.62
C ALA A 22 -2.63 -25.28 5.42
N SER A 23 -1.53 -24.93 6.09
CA SER A 23 -1.41 -23.65 6.80
C SER A 23 -1.47 -22.45 5.86
N GLN A 24 -0.85 -22.52 4.69
CA GLN A 24 -0.94 -21.45 3.68
C GLN A 24 -2.37 -21.27 3.17
N ASN A 25 -3.08 -22.35 2.89
CA ASN A 25 -4.48 -22.32 2.46
C ASN A 25 -5.39 -21.77 3.55
N GLN A 26 -5.16 -22.15 4.81
CA GLN A 26 -5.93 -21.65 5.95
C GLN A 26 -5.66 -20.15 6.20
N MET A 27 -4.40 -19.71 6.09
CA MET A 27 -4.06 -18.29 6.15
C MET A 27 -4.69 -17.50 5.00
N TYR A 28 -4.67 -18.05 3.78
CA TYR A 28 -5.31 -17.43 2.63
C TYR A 28 -6.83 -17.36 2.81
N TYR A 29 -7.45 -18.44 3.26
CA TYR A 29 -8.87 -18.51 3.56
C TYR A 29 -9.29 -17.43 4.57
N HIS A 30 -8.59 -17.31 5.69
CA HIS A 30 -8.84 -16.27 6.69
C HIS A 30 -8.54 -14.85 6.19
N ALA A 31 -7.64 -14.70 5.22
CA ALA A 31 -7.36 -13.39 4.63
C ALA A 31 -8.51 -12.88 3.74
N ILE A 32 -9.36 -13.77 3.21
CA ILE A 32 -10.44 -13.43 2.27
C ILE A 32 -11.86 -13.71 2.79
N HIS A 33 -12.02 -14.22 4.01
CA HIS A 33 -13.33 -14.45 4.65
C HIS A 33 -13.52 -13.65 5.94
N ASP A 34 -14.77 -13.35 6.27
CA ASP A 34 -15.22 -12.77 7.53
C ASP A 34 -15.25 -13.87 8.61
N SER A 35 -14.64 -13.59 9.76
CA SER A 35 -14.46 -14.59 10.82
C SER A 35 -15.75 -14.97 11.55
N LEU A 36 -16.80 -14.13 11.48
CA LEU A 36 -18.06 -14.40 12.18
C LEU A 36 -19.03 -15.19 11.30
N THR A 37 -19.25 -14.74 10.06
CA THR A 37 -20.26 -15.33 9.17
C THR A 37 -19.68 -16.32 8.17
N ASN A 38 -18.34 -16.40 8.08
CA ASN A 38 -17.63 -17.22 7.10
C ASN A 38 -17.92 -16.84 5.64
N LEU A 39 -18.53 -15.68 5.41
CA LEU A 39 -18.72 -15.12 4.08
C LEU A 39 -17.41 -14.53 3.56
N PRO A 40 -17.24 -14.40 2.24
CA PRO A 40 -16.23 -13.54 1.65
C PRO A 40 -16.17 -12.15 2.31
N ASN A 41 -14.97 -11.63 2.54
CA ASN A 41 -14.75 -10.31 3.12
C ASN A 41 -14.48 -9.26 2.04
N ARG A 42 -14.11 -8.03 2.44
CA ARG A 42 -13.80 -6.92 1.53
C ARG A 42 -12.76 -7.29 0.46
N ARG A 43 -11.70 -8.02 0.83
CA ARG A 43 -10.64 -8.38 -0.10
C ARG A 43 -11.13 -9.33 -1.18
N ALA A 44 -12.02 -10.27 -0.83
CA ALA A 44 -12.66 -11.13 -1.81
C ALA A 44 -13.61 -10.35 -2.72
N LEU A 45 -14.35 -9.38 -2.18
CA LEU A 45 -15.21 -8.51 -2.99
C LEU A 45 -14.42 -7.71 -4.04
N ASP A 46 -13.24 -7.20 -3.68
CA ASP A 46 -12.40 -6.45 -4.62
C ASP A 46 -11.95 -7.32 -5.81
N GLN A 47 -11.59 -8.58 -5.52
CA GLN A 47 -11.23 -9.57 -6.53
C GLN A 47 -12.41 -9.92 -7.42
N GLU A 48 -13.57 -10.16 -6.80
CA GLU A 48 -14.81 -10.49 -7.51
C GLU A 48 -15.27 -9.34 -8.43
N LEU A 49 -15.27 -8.10 -7.95
CA LEU A 49 -15.66 -6.96 -8.79
C LEU A 49 -14.72 -6.80 -9.99
N ALA A 50 -13.41 -6.97 -9.79
CA ALA A 50 -12.46 -6.92 -10.89
C ALA A 50 -12.76 -8.00 -11.96
N GLU A 51 -13.11 -9.22 -11.54
CA GLU A 51 -13.53 -10.29 -12.44
C GLU A 51 -14.86 -9.98 -13.14
N ALA A 52 -15.87 -9.53 -12.38
CA ALA A 52 -17.19 -9.18 -12.92
C ALA A 52 -17.09 -8.12 -14.02
N PHE A 53 -16.27 -7.08 -13.86
CA PHE A 53 -16.02 -6.09 -14.92
C PHE A 53 -15.38 -6.70 -16.17
N GLN A 54 -14.38 -7.57 -16.00
CA GLN A 54 -13.72 -8.22 -17.13
C GLN A 54 -14.69 -9.09 -17.93
N VAL A 55 -15.49 -9.91 -17.23
CA VAL A 55 -16.48 -10.79 -17.85
C VAL A 55 -17.56 -9.98 -18.55
N ALA A 56 -18.16 -9.01 -17.86
CA ALA A 56 -19.23 -8.18 -18.40
C ALA A 56 -18.81 -7.42 -19.66
N ARG A 57 -17.60 -6.84 -19.67
CA ARG A 57 -17.06 -6.14 -20.85
C ARG A 57 -16.78 -7.09 -22.01
N LYS A 58 -16.27 -8.29 -21.73
CA LYS A 58 -15.95 -9.28 -22.76
C LYS A 58 -17.20 -9.89 -23.40
N GLU A 59 -18.23 -10.14 -22.60
CA GLU A 59 -19.45 -10.84 -23.02
C GLU A 59 -20.59 -9.89 -23.41
N GLY A 60 -20.45 -8.59 -23.16
CA GLY A 60 -21.51 -7.61 -23.39
C GLY A 60 -22.70 -7.79 -22.44
N THR A 61 -22.48 -8.40 -21.28
CA THR A 61 -23.50 -8.64 -20.25
C THR A 61 -23.45 -7.55 -19.17
N GLY A 62 -24.51 -7.44 -18.37
CA GLY A 62 -24.56 -6.57 -17.20
C GLY A 62 -24.31 -7.34 -15.90
N PHE A 63 -24.05 -6.60 -14.84
CA PHE A 63 -24.09 -7.09 -13.47
C PHE A 63 -24.59 -5.98 -12.54
N ALA A 64 -25.12 -6.35 -11.38
CA ALA A 64 -25.54 -5.40 -10.36
C ALA A 64 -24.68 -5.54 -9.09
N VAL A 65 -24.37 -4.41 -8.48
CA VAL A 65 -23.77 -4.35 -7.14
C VAL A 65 -24.86 -3.85 -6.19
N CYS A 66 -25.18 -4.66 -5.19
CA CYS A 66 -26.21 -4.37 -4.20
C CYS A 66 -25.57 -4.27 -2.82
N ILE A 67 -25.78 -3.15 -2.15
CA ILE A 67 -25.40 -2.97 -0.74
C ILE A 67 -26.64 -3.14 0.12
N LEU A 68 -26.52 -3.98 1.14
CA LEU A 68 -27.57 -4.38 2.05
C LEU A 68 -27.18 -3.97 3.47
N ASP A 69 -28.14 -3.45 4.23
CA ASP A 69 -27.96 -3.03 5.61
C ASP A 69 -29.13 -3.49 6.46
N LEU A 70 -28.84 -4.10 7.60
CA LEU A 70 -29.87 -4.49 8.55
C LEU A 70 -30.30 -3.27 9.37
N ASP A 71 -31.51 -2.79 9.09
CA ASP A 71 -32.06 -1.62 9.74
C ASP A 71 -32.21 -1.86 11.25
N ASP A 72 -31.73 -0.91 12.05
CA ASP A 72 -31.85 -0.91 13.51
C ASP A 72 -31.18 -2.12 14.19
N PHE A 73 -30.09 -2.65 13.60
CA PHE A 73 -29.30 -3.73 14.19
C PHE A 73 -28.67 -3.36 15.55
N LYS A 74 -28.24 -2.10 15.74
CA LYS A 74 -27.67 -1.64 17.01
C LYS A 74 -28.63 -1.82 18.20
N PRO A 75 -29.91 -1.38 18.13
CA PRO A 75 -30.92 -1.71 19.13
C PRO A 75 -31.04 -3.20 19.47
N VAL A 76 -30.82 -4.11 18.52
CA VAL A 76 -30.80 -5.56 18.80
C VAL A 76 -29.65 -5.91 19.74
N ASN A 77 -28.44 -5.42 19.45
CA ASN A 77 -27.29 -5.61 20.34
C ASN A 77 -27.52 -5.00 21.73
N ASP A 78 -28.09 -3.80 21.78
CA ASP A 78 -28.32 -3.09 23.03
C ASP A 78 -29.39 -3.80 23.90
N THR A 79 -30.37 -4.45 23.27
CA THR A 79 -31.50 -5.11 23.96
C THR A 79 -31.21 -6.56 24.32
N PHE A 80 -30.55 -7.31 23.43
CA PHE A 80 -30.37 -8.76 23.55
C PHE A 80 -28.92 -9.19 23.76
N GLY A 81 -27.97 -8.25 23.67
CA GLY A 81 -26.54 -8.48 23.82
C GLY A 81 -25.85 -8.86 22.51
N HIS A 82 -24.53 -8.60 22.45
CA HIS A 82 -23.71 -8.84 21.26
C HIS A 82 -23.73 -10.29 20.76
N LEU A 83 -23.81 -11.28 21.66
CA LEU A 83 -23.89 -12.69 21.27
C LEU A 83 -25.12 -12.97 20.40
N VAL A 84 -26.27 -12.37 20.73
CA VAL A 84 -27.50 -12.54 19.97
C VAL A 84 -27.43 -11.79 18.64
N GLY A 85 -26.79 -10.62 18.62
CA GLY A 85 -26.50 -9.92 17.36
C GLY A 85 -25.58 -10.73 16.44
N ASP A 86 -24.56 -11.37 16.98
CA ASP A 86 -23.65 -12.25 16.23
C ASP A 86 -24.40 -13.45 15.63
N MET A 87 -25.27 -14.09 16.43
CA MET A 87 -26.15 -15.16 15.94
C MET A 87 -27.09 -14.65 14.84
N LEU A 88 -27.67 -13.47 15.00
CA LEU A 88 -28.53 -12.86 13.98
C LEU A 88 -27.77 -12.71 12.66
N LEU A 89 -26.55 -12.17 12.68
CA LEU A 89 -25.74 -11.98 11.48
C LEU A 89 -25.39 -13.32 10.81
N GLN A 90 -25.05 -14.35 11.58
CA GLN A 90 -24.76 -15.69 11.06
C GLN A 90 -26.00 -16.32 10.38
N HIS A 91 -27.15 -16.29 11.05
CA HIS A 91 -28.38 -16.85 10.51
C HIS A 91 -28.90 -16.05 9.31
N PHE A 92 -28.82 -14.72 9.36
CA PHE A 92 -29.15 -13.86 8.22
C PHE A 92 -28.25 -14.18 7.03
N SER A 93 -26.94 -14.32 7.23
CA SER A 93 -25.98 -14.71 6.18
C SER A 93 -26.36 -16.04 5.51
N SER A 94 -26.68 -17.06 6.32
CA SER A 94 -27.10 -18.37 5.80
C SER A 94 -28.43 -18.29 5.03
N ARG A 95 -29.41 -17.54 5.54
CA ARG A 95 -30.69 -17.34 4.85
C ARG A 95 -30.49 -16.60 3.53
N LEU A 96 -29.71 -15.51 3.54
CA LEU A 96 -29.46 -14.70 2.36
C LEU A 96 -28.76 -15.51 1.25
N LEU A 97 -27.74 -16.30 1.59
CA LEU A 97 -27.10 -17.23 0.66
C LEU A 97 -28.09 -18.20 0.00
N SER A 98 -29.06 -18.74 0.74
CA SER A 98 -30.03 -19.70 0.20
C SER A 98 -30.98 -19.11 -0.86
N TYR A 99 -31.09 -17.77 -0.91
CA TYR A 99 -31.90 -17.05 -1.89
C TYR A 99 -31.10 -16.54 -3.09
N LEU A 100 -29.77 -16.66 -3.06
CA LEU A 100 -28.88 -16.28 -4.15
C LEU A 100 -28.64 -17.46 -5.09
N ARG A 101 -28.27 -17.16 -6.33
CA ARG A 101 -27.84 -18.19 -7.29
C ARG A 101 -26.40 -18.58 -7.01
N GLU A 102 -25.96 -19.73 -7.53
CA GLU A 102 -24.59 -20.21 -7.35
C GLU A 102 -23.56 -19.25 -7.97
N GLU A 103 -23.92 -18.56 -9.06
CA GLU A 103 -23.06 -17.56 -9.69
C GLU A 103 -23.04 -16.19 -9.00
N ASP A 104 -24.00 -15.92 -8.11
CA ASP A 104 -24.06 -14.66 -7.38
C ASP A 104 -23.03 -14.69 -6.24
N PHE A 105 -22.45 -13.54 -5.94
CA PHE A 105 -21.46 -13.41 -4.89
C PHE A 105 -22.03 -12.64 -3.70
N LEU A 106 -21.83 -13.14 -2.48
CA LEU A 106 -22.20 -12.46 -1.25
C LEU A 106 -20.96 -12.24 -0.38
N ALA A 107 -20.75 -11.00 0.05
CA ALA A 107 -19.71 -10.63 1.01
C ALA A 107 -20.29 -9.89 2.21
N ARG A 108 -19.61 -10.00 3.35
CA ARG A 108 -19.83 -9.14 4.52
C ARG A 108 -18.66 -8.17 4.66
N LEU A 109 -18.96 -6.88 4.75
CA LEU A 109 -17.93 -5.84 4.88
C LEU A 109 -17.58 -5.49 6.33
N GLY A 110 -18.45 -5.89 7.27
CA GLY A 110 -18.31 -5.67 8.70
C GLY A 110 -19.59 -5.06 9.27
N GLY A 111 -19.79 -5.22 10.58
CA GLY A 111 -21.05 -4.81 11.21
C GLY A 111 -22.26 -5.54 10.60
N ASP A 112 -23.26 -4.77 10.21
CA ASP A 112 -24.52 -5.16 9.58
C ASP A 112 -24.56 -4.95 8.06
N GLU A 113 -23.42 -4.61 7.44
CA GLU A 113 -23.32 -4.29 6.02
C GLU A 113 -22.88 -5.51 5.18
N PHE A 114 -23.68 -5.82 4.16
CA PHE A 114 -23.46 -6.91 3.20
C PHE A 114 -23.44 -6.37 1.77
N VAL A 115 -22.70 -7.04 0.89
CA VAL A 115 -22.67 -6.73 -0.55
C VAL A 115 -22.98 -7.97 -1.34
N VAL A 116 -23.94 -7.86 -2.26
CA VAL A 116 -24.24 -8.88 -3.26
C VAL A 116 -23.78 -8.38 -4.63
N VAL A 117 -23.05 -9.20 -5.37
CA VAL A 117 -22.75 -8.99 -6.80
C VAL A 117 -23.60 -9.97 -7.58
N MET A 118 -24.63 -9.47 -8.27
CA MET A 118 -25.52 -10.27 -9.12
C MET A 118 -24.97 -10.29 -10.54
N LYS A 119 -24.56 -11.45 -11.02
CA LYS A 119 -23.91 -11.60 -12.33
C LYS A 119 -24.94 -11.87 -13.42
N LYS A 120 -24.53 -11.68 -14.69
CA LYS A 120 -25.33 -12.02 -15.88
C LYS A 120 -26.73 -11.35 -15.89
N ILE A 121 -26.78 -10.08 -15.49
CA ILE A 121 -27.98 -9.26 -15.60
C ILE A 121 -28.11 -8.81 -17.06
N ASP A 122 -29.30 -8.94 -17.63
CA ASP A 122 -29.61 -8.40 -18.96
C ASP A 122 -29.74 -6.86 -18.87
N PRO A 123 -28.84 -6.09 -19.52
CA PRO A 123 -28.90 -4.62 -19.47
C PRO A 123 -30.19 -4.03 -20.06
N LEU A 124 -30.96 -4.78 -20.85
CA LEU A 124 -32.22 -4.33 -21.43
C LEU A 124 -33.45 -4.59 -20.54
N ARG A 125 -33.28 -5.42 -19.50
CA ARG A 125 -34.40 -5.90 -18.65
C ARG A 125 -34.14 -5.78 -17.16
N TYR A 126 -33.01 -5.19 -16.76
CA TYR A 126 -32.60 -5.09 -15.37
C TYR A 126 -33.66 -4.44 -14.47
N ASP A 127 -34.42 -3.48 -14.98
CA ASP A 127 -35.47 -2.73 -14.27
C ASP A 127 -36.69 -3.60 -13.90
N LYS A 128 -36.87 -4.74 -14.60
CA LYS A 128 -37.91 -5.74 -14.34
C LYS A 128 -37.38 -6.95 -13.58
N ASP A 129 -36.17 -7.39 -13.91
CA ASP A 129 -35.60 -8.62 -13.37
C ASP A 129 -35.05 -8.41 -11.95
N LEU A 130 -34.40 -7.26 -11.67
CA LEU A 130 -33.82 -6.99 -10.34
C LEU A 130 -34.86 -6.87 -9.23
N PRO A 131 -36.02 -6.19 -9.40
CA PRO A 131 -37.06 -6.16 -8.37
C PRO A 131 -37.51 -7.56 -7.92
N LEU A 132 -37.66 -8.50 -8.86
CA LEU A 132 -38.04 -9.89 -8.54
C LEU A 132 -36.96 -10.60 -7.71
N ILE A 133 -35.69 -10.32 -8.00
CA ILE A 133 -34.57 -10.85 -7.21
C ILE A 133 -34.55 -10.21 -5.84
N PHE A 134 -34.75 -8.90 -5.74
CA PHE A 134 -34.82 -8.21 -4.46
C PHE A 134 -35.93 -8.80 -3.60
N ASP A 135 -37.15 -8.91 -4.10
CA ASP A 135 -38.29 -9.48 -3.36
C ASP A 135 -37.98 -10.90 -2.83
N ARG A 136 -37.20 -11.67 -3.59
CA ARG A 136 -36.69 -12.97 -3.14
C ARG A 136 -35.68 -12.83 -2.00
N LEU A 137 -34.76 -11.87 -2.06
CA LEU A 137 -33.82 -11.59 -0.96
C LEU A 137 -34.51 -11.09 0.30
N HIS A 138 -35.61 -10.34 0.17
CA HIS A 138 -36.41 -9.88 1.31
C HIS A 138 -36.89 -11.02 2.19
N LYS A 139 -37.17 -12.19 1.59
CA LYS A 139 -37.57 -13.40 2.33
C LYS A 139 -36.58 -13.85 3.39
N ALA A 140 -35.30 -13.45 3.28
CA ALA A 140 -34.29 -13.72 4.31
C ALA A 140 -34.62 -13.09 5.67
N ILE A 141 -35.37 -11.99 5.69
CA ILE A 141 -35.76 -11.26 6.91
C ILE A 141 -37.26 -11.37 7.25
N GLU A 142 -38.10 -11.91 6.35
CA GLU A 142 -39.55 -12.00 6.57
C GLU A 142 -39.93 -12.90 7.73
N GLN A 143 -39.15 -13.95 7.99
CA GLN A 143 -39.33 -14.79 9.16
C GLN A 143 -38.57 -14.22 10.35
N PRO A 144 -39.22 -14.01 11.51
CA PRO A 144 -38.53 -13.59 12.71
C PRO A 144 -37.39 -14.54 13.11
N PHE A 145 -36.43 -14.03 13.85
CA PHE A 145 -35.33 -14.82 14.39
C PHE A 145 -35.64 -15.25 15.81
N GLU A 146 -35.84 -16.55 16.01
CA GLU A 146 -36.27 -17.15 17.29
C GLU A 146 -35.07 -17.71 18.07
N PHE A 147 -34.20 -16.83 18.57
CA PHE A 147 -33.06 -17.24 19.41
C PHE A 147 -33.42 -17.38 20.89
N ILE A 148 -34.44 -16.64 21.33
CA ILE A 148 -34.90 -16.58 22.73
C ILE A 148 -36.38 -16.94 22.75
N LYS A 149 -36.74 -17.83 23.67
CA LYS A 149 -38.12 -18.27 23.87
C LYS A 149 -39.03 -17.05 24.12
N ASP A 150 -40.13 -16.99 23.37
CA ASP A 150 -41.18 -15.96 23.46
C ASP A 150 -40.68 -14.52 23.17
N ARG A 151 -39.53 -14.35 22.51
CA ARG A 151 -38.97 -13.03 22.11
C ARG A 151 -38.39 -13.10 20.69
N PRO A 152 -39.24 -13.20 19.66
CA PRO A 152 -38.78 -13.17 18.27
C PRO A 152 -38.13 -11.82 17.96
N ILE A 153 -37.01 -11.85 17.24
CA ILE A 153 -36.36 -10.63 16.76
C ILE A 153 -36.83 -10.37 15.34
N GLU A 154 -37.49 -9.24 15.16
CA GLU A 154 -37.86 -8.70 13.85
C GLU A 154 -36.84 -7.64 13.45
N ILE A 155 -36.31 -7.75 12.24
CA ILE A 155 -35.37 -6.78 11.69
C ILE A 155 -35.81 -6.42 10.28
N ARG A 156 -35.46 -5.21 9.85
CA ARG A 156 -35.73 -4.77 8.48
C ARG A 156 -34.43 -4.73 7.70
N LEU A 157 -34.59 -4.68 6.38
CA LEU A 157 -33.51 -4.60 5.43
C LEU A 157 -33.73 -3.36 4.59
N SER A 158 -32.66 -2.62 4.36
CA SER A 158 -32.58 -1.61 3.31
C SER A 158 -31.55 -2.04 2.27
N LEU A 159 -31.85 -1.81 0.99
CA LEU A 159 -31.01 -2.22 -0.14
C LEU A 159 -30.80 -1.06 -1.11
N GLY A 160 -29.57 -0.84 -1.54
CA GLY A 160 -29.24 0.04 -2.65
C GLY A 160 -28.53 -0.73 -3.76
N ALA A 161 -28.92 -0.51 -5.01
CA ALA A 161 -28.35 -1.23 -6.14
C ALA A 161 -27.89 -0.30 -7.27
N ALA A 162 -26.71 -0.59 -7.81
CA ALA A 162 -26.15 0.01 -9.02
C ALA A 162 -25.95 -1.07 -10.09
N VAL A 163 -26.15 -0.70 -11.36
CA VAL A 163 -26.16 -1.63 -12.50
C VAL A 163 -25.12 -1.21 -13.53
N PHE A 164 -24.20 -2.12 -13.86
CA PHE A 164 -23.25 -1.95 -14.96
C PHE A 164 -23.95 -2.26 -16.29
N PRO A 165 -23.75 -1.46 -17.35
CA PRO A 165 -22.80 -0.34 -17.47
C PRO A 165 -23.39 1.06 -17.17
N PHE A 166 -24.61 1.15 -16.64
CA PHE A 166 -25.35 2.41 -16.53
C PHE A 166 -24.89 3.30 -15.38
N ASP A 167 -24.60 2.69 -14.23
CA ASP A 167 -24.35 3.39 -12.97
C ASP A 167 -22.85 3.49 -12.64
N GLY A 168 -21.95 3.02 -13.51
CA GLY A 168 -20.51 3.13 -13.31
C GLY A 168 -19.69 2.28 -14.25
N GLN A 169 -18.41 2.63 -14.41
CA GLN A 169 -17.44 1.92 -15.26
C GLN A 169 -16.34 1.21 -14.46
N ASP A 170 -16.29 1.41 -13.15
CA ASP A 170 -15.30 0.86 -12.24
C ASP A 170 -15.93 0.55 -10.87
N ALA A 171 -15.20 -0.23 -10.06
CA ALA A 171 -15.69 -0.75 -8.79
C ALA A 171 -16.00 0.34 -7.77
N ILE A 172 -15.23 1.44 -7.77
CA ILE A 172 -15.43 2.57 -6.87
C ILE A 172 -16.78 3.19 -7.19
N THR A 173 -16.98 3.57 -8.46
CA THR A 173 -18.21 4.25 -8.90
C THR A 173 -19.46 3.39 -8.67
N MET A 174 -19.39 2.08 -8.98
CA MET A 174 -20.52 1.16 -8.77
C MET A 174 -20.91 1.03 -7.30
N LEU A 175 -19.94 0.89 -6.40
CA LEU A 175 -20.20 0.83 -4.96
C LEU A 175 -20.75 2.16 -4.44
N GLU A 176 -20.26 3.29 -4.93
CA GLU A 176 -20.76 4.61 -4.55
C GLU A 176 -22.22 4.83 -4.97
N GLN A 177 -22.58 4.47 -6.20
CA GLN A 177 -23.96 4.59 -6.67
C GLN A 177 -24.91 3.66 -5.88
N ALA A 178 -24.47 2.45 -5.56
CA ALA A 178 -25.25 1.52 -4.74
C ALA A 178 -25.45 2.07 -3.31
N ASP A 179 -24.44 2.72 -2.72
CA ASP A 179 -24.55 3.33 -1.40
C ASP A 179 -25.46 4.56 -1.39
N ILE A 180 -25.38 5.42 -2.41
CA ILE A 180 -26.31 6.55 -2.58
C ILE A 180 -27.75 6.04 -2.67
N ALA A 181 -27.97 4.96 -3.42
CA ALA A 181 -29.28 4.32 -3.49
C ALA A 181 -29.72 3.76 -2.13
N LEU A 182 -28.80 3.13 -1.37
CA LEU A 182 -29.08 2.61 -0.03
C LEU A 182 -29.48 3.73 0.93
N ALA A 183 -28.75 4.86 0.93
CA ALA A 183 -29.08 6.01 1.76
C ALA A 183 -30.49 6.55 1.46
N ARG A 184 -30.91 6.54 0.19
CA ARG A 184 -32.29 6.91 -0.22
C ARG A 184 -33.32 5.90 0.27
N ALA A 185 -33.01 4.61 0.17
CA ALA A 185 -33.87 3.55 0.75
C ALA A 185 -34.01 3.73 2.27
N LYS A 186 -32.94 4.11 2.98
CA LYS A 186 -32.94 4.39 4.42
C LYS A 186 -33.72 5.66 4.79
N ASN A 187 -33.59 6.74 4.03
CA ASN A 187 -34.28 8.01 4.32
C ASN A 187 -35.81 7.92 4.13
N SER A 188 -36.29 6.91 3.42
CA SER A 188 -37.72 6.65 3.21
C SER A 188 -38.30 5.57 4.14
N LYS A 189 -37.53 5.09 5.14
CA LYS A 189 -37.88 4.00 6.09
C LYS A 189 -39.31 4.01 6.64
N LEU A 190 -39.87 5.18 6.90
CA LEU A 190 -41.20 5.35 7.52
C LEU A 190 -42.37 5.32 6.51
N ASN A 191 -42.12 5.63 5.23
CA ASN A 191 -43.15 5.82 4.20
C ASN A 191 -42.92 5.00 2.91
N ARG A 192 -41.95 4.07 2.88
CA ARG A 192 -41.59 3.35 1.66
C ARG A 192 -42.66 2.32 1.25
N LYS A 193 -42.84 2.15 -0.06
CA LYS A 193 -43.46 0.93 -0.63
C LYS A 193 -42.45 -0.24 -0.69
N ASP A 194 -41.18 0.05 -0.98
CA ASP A 194 -40.15 -0.96 -1.30
C ASP A 194 -38.88 -0.77 -0.44
N PHE A 195 -38.17 -1.85 -0.06
CA PHE A 195 -36.90 -1.79 0.70
C PHE A 195 -35.68 -1.40 -0.08
N TRP A 196 -35.81 -1.37 -1.39
CA TRP A 196 -34.71 -1.24 -2.29
C TRP A 196 -34.82 0.03 -3.10
N GLN A 197 -33.69 0.53 -3.56
CA GLN A 197 -33.62 1.62 -4.52
C GLN A 197 -32.57 1.29 -5.59
N LEU A 198 -32.88 1.60 -6.85
CA LEU A 198 -31.90 1.59 -7.95
C LEU A 198 -31.27 2.97 -8.10
N ALA A 199 -29.97 3.00 -8.40
CA ALA A 199 -29.23 4.22 -8.72
C ALA A 199 -29.77 4.86 -10.01
N SER A 200 -29.98 4.09 -11.07
CA SER A 200 -30.44 4.59 -12.38
C SER A 200 -31.83 5.26 -12.40
N LYS A 201 -32.65 5.12 -11.34
CA LYS A 201 -33.93 5.85 -11.20
C LYS A 201 -33.76 7.32 -10.76
N SER A 202 -32.54 7.79 -10.48
CA SER A 202 -32.29 9.23 -10.36
C SER A 202 -31.96 9.85 -11.71
N VAL A 203 -32.81 10.79 -12.14
CA VAL A 203 -32.57 11.71 -13.26
C VAL A 203 -31.44 12.72 -12.96
N GLU A 204 -30.85 12.69 -11.77
CA GLU A 204 -29.61 13.39 -11.53
C GLU A 204 -28.47 12.53 -12.06
N LYS A 205 -28.03 12.86 -13.28
CA LYS A 205 -26.64 12.70 -13.68
C LYS A 205 -25.79 13.34 -12.59
N SER A 206 -25.44 12.56 -11.56
CA SER A 206 -24.24 12.82 -10.79
C SER A 206 -23.14 12.76 -11.86
N GLN A 207 -22.70 13.92 -12.33
CA GLN A 207 -21.48 14.02 -13.11
C GLN A 207 -20.45 13.17 -12.40
N GLU A 208 -19.72 12.34 -13.15
CA GLU A 208 -18.54 11.64 -12.67
C GLU A 208 -17.69 12.62 -11.86
N VAL A 209 -17.83 12.59 -10.55
CA VAL A 209 -16.79 13.07 -9.67
C VAL A 209 -16.05 11.81 -9.32
N LEU A 210 -15.14 11.42 -10.23
CA LEU A 210 -14.11 10.45 -9.93
C LEU A 210 -13.55 10.82 -8.55
N PHE A 211 -13.61 9.90 -7.58
CA PHE A 211 -13.13 10.22 -6.24
C PHE A 211 -11.68 10.66 -6.33
N ASP A 212 -11.43 11.95 -6.09
CA ASP A 212 -10.10 12.53 -6.12
C ASP A 212 -9.45 12.32 -4.75
N PRO A 213 -8.38 11.51 -4.65
CA PRO A 213 -7.66 11.30 -3.40
C PRO A 213 -7.10 12.59 -2.80
N TYR A 214 -7.01 13.68 -3.56
CA TYR A 214 -6.49 14.98 -3.13
C TYR A 214 -7.56 16.08 -3.14
N GLY A 215 -8.81 15.74 -3.46
CA GLY A 215 -9.92 16.66 -3.55
C GLY A 215 -10.57 16.97 -2.20
N LEU A 216 -11.55 17.88 -2.22
CA LEU A 216 -12.28 18.32 -1.02
C LEU A 216 -12.93 17.15 -0.25
N ASP A 217 -13.46 16.16 -0.96
CA ASP A 217 -14.04 14.95 -0.37
C ASP A 217 -13.00 14.15 0.42
N ALA A 218 -11.79 13.97 -0.10
CA ALA A 218 -10.72 13.29 0.60
C ALA A 218 -10.24 14.10 1.82
N THR A 219 -10.13 15.43 1.68
CA THR A 219 -9.78 16.34 2.78
C THR A 219 -10.78 16.24 3.93
N ASP A 220 -12.09 16.27 3.65
CA ASP A 220 -13.14 16.16 4.67
C ASP A 220 -13.07 14.81 5.39
N ILE A 221 -12.92 13.71 4.64
CA ILE A 221 -12.89 12.36 5.19
C ILE A 221 -11.64 12.12 6.04
N LEU A 222 -10.46 12.55 5.56
CA LEU A 222 -9.21 12.43 6.32
C LEU A 222 -9.21 13.30 7.57
N SER A 223 -9.81 14.50 7.50
CA SER A 223 -9.96 15.37 8.67
C SER A 223 -10.84 14.74 9.74
N LYS A 224 -11.97 14.13 9.35
CA LYS A 224 -12.88 13.41 10.27
C LYS A 224 -12.28 12.13 10.84
N ALA A 225 -11.43 11.46 10.07
CA ALA A 225 -10.78 10.22 10.49
C ALA A 225 -9.48 10.45 11.30
N ARG A 226 -9.06 11.71 11.48
CA ARG A 226 -7.76 12.07 12.07
C ARG A 226 -7.48 11.38 13.40
N ASP A 227 -8.40 11.42 14.36
CA ASP A 227 -8.18 10.82 15.68
C ASP A 227 -8.03 9.30 15.62
N VAL A 228 -8.78 8.65 14.72
CA VAL A 228 -8.69 7.20 14.48
C VAL A 228 -7.33 6.87 13.86
N LEU A 229 -6.90 7.65 12.87
CA LEU A 229 -5.61 7.50 12.20
C LEU A 229 -4.44 7.74 13.17
N GLU A 230 -4.49 8.79 13.99
CA GLU A 230 -3.45 9.08 15.00
C GLU A 230 -3.36 7.97 16.06
N SER A 231 -4.49 7.38 16.47
CA SER A 231 -4.52 6.21 17.36
C SER A 231 -3.89 4.96 16.73
N ILE A 232 -4.07 4.76 15.42
CA ILE A 232 -3.41 3.69 14.65
C ILE A 232 -1.90 3.95 14.61
N SER A 233 -1.50 5.16 14.25
CA SER A 233 -0.11 5.62 14.20
C SER A 233 0.64 5.32 15.49
N GLY A 234 0.03 5.64 16.64
CA GLY A 234 0.61 5.40 17.96
C GLY A 234 0.76 3.92 18.37
N LYS A 235 0.09 2.98 17.68
CA LYS A 235 0.12 1.54 18.01
C LYS A 235 0.84 0.69 16.95
N PHE A 236 1.20 1.30 15.82
CA PHE A 236 1.73 0.66 14.63
C PHE A 236 3.14 0.05 14.79
N TRP A 237 3.99 0.67 15.61
CA TRP A 237 5.41 0.34 15.69
C TRP A 237 5.70 -1.07 16.24
N ARG A 238 4.91 -1.58 17.21
CA ARG A 238 5.14 -2.92 17.78
C ARG A 238 4.84 -4.05 16.79
N PRO A 239 3.68 -4.09 16.11
CA PRO A 239 3.42 -5.07 15.05
C PRO A 239 4.44 -4.96 13.92
N PHE A 240 4.74 -3.74 13.48
CA PHE A 240 5.68 -3.47 12.39
C PHE A 240 7.07 -4.05 12.66
N TYR A 241 7.64 -3.80 13.85
CA TYR A 241 8.96 -4.32 14.22
C TYR A 241 9.01 -5.85 14.25
N ARG A 242 7.94 -6.48 14.73
CA ARG A 242 7.82 -7.94 14.82
C ARG A 242 7.76 -8.59 13.44
N GLU A 243 7.06 -7.97 12.51
CA GLU A 243 6.88 -8.45 11.15
C GLU A 243 8.14 -8.20 10.29
N LEU A 244 8.80 -7.05 10.43
CA LEU A 244 10.06 -6.73 9.74
C LEU A 244 11.18 -7.75 10.04
N ARG A 245 11.30 -8.20 11.29
CA ARG A 245 12.30 -9.20 11.71
C ARG A 245 12.11 -10.58 11.07
N GLN A 246 11.01 -10.81 10.36
CA GLN A 246 10.74 -12.09 9.69
C GLN A 246 11.19 -12.12 8.23
N ILE A 247 11.69 -11.00 7.69
CA ILE A 247 12.14 -10.89 6.30
C ILE A 247 13.67 -11.05 6.22
N PRO A 248 14.21 -12.08 5.53
CA PRO A 248 15.64 -12.39 5.59
C PRO A 248 16.59 -11.26 5.12
N PRO A 249 16.33 -10.53 4.01
CA PRO A 249 17.12 -9.34 3.64
C PRO A 249 17.12 -8.24 4.70
N THR A 250 15.99 -8.08 5.39
CA THR A 250 15.78 -7.06 6.44
C THR A 250 16.49 -7.43 7.73
N ILE A 251 16.64 -8.72 8.05
CA ILE A 251 17.43 -9.18 9.20
C ILE A 251 18.89 -8.73 9.06
N SER A 252 19.51 -8.95 7.89
CA SER A 252 20.88 -8.50 7.65
C SER A 252 21.01 -6.98 7.80
N PHE A 253 20.08 -6.23 7.20
CA PHE A 253 20.05 -4.76 7.29
C PHE A 253 19.88 -4.25 8.73
N LEU A 254 18.89 -4.76 9.48
CA LEU A 254 18.63 -4.37 10.87
C LEU A 254 19.77 -4.77 11.82
N LEU A 255 20.48 -5.87 11.55
CA LEU A 255 21.65 -6.27 12.34
C LEU A 255 22.83 -5.29 12.21
N HIS A 256 22.94 -4.56 11.09
CA HIS A 256 23.96 -3.53 10.89
C HIS A 256 23.60 -2.19 11.56
N LEU A 257 22.33 -1.99 11.96
CA LEU A 257 21.81 -0.74 12.56
C LEU A 257 21.87 -0.69 14.09
N ARG A 258 22.74 -1.49 14.76
CA ARG A 258 22.72 -1.69 16.22
C ARG A 258 22.51 -0.39 17.02
N GLY A 259 21.35 -0.27 17.67
CA GLY A 259 20.99 0.85 18.55
C GLY A 259 20.26 2.02 17.89
N GLN A 260 19.98 1.94 16.58
CA GLN A 260 19.38 3.01 15.77
C GLN A 260 18.15 2.55 15.00
N GLU A 261 17.66 1.34 15.28
CA GLU A 261 16.51 0.74 14.60
C GLU A 261 15.25 1.62 14.76
N ASN A 262 15.12 2.32 15.89
CA ASN A 262 14.02 3.24 16.16
C ASN A 262 14.01 4.45 15.23
N ASP A 263 15.17 4.94 14.79
CA ASP A 263 15.25 6.13 13.94
C ASP A 263 14.90 5.78 12.49
N VAL A 264 15.33 4.61 12.01
CA VAL A 264 14.92 4.07 10.70
C VAL A 264 13.42 3.82 10.65
N ILE A 265 12.83 3.29 11.73
CA ILE A 265 11.38 3.07 11.81
C ILE A 265 10.62 4.39 11.82
N LYS A 266 11.07 5.38 12.61
CA LYS A 266 10.48 6.73 12.57
C LYS A 266 10.57 7.34 11.18
N PHE A 267 11.68 7.12 10.47
CA PHE A 267 11.90 7.65 9.15
C PHE A 267 10.97 7.02 8.09
N LEU A 268 10.79 5.70 8.13
CA LEU A 268 9.78 4.97 7.34
C LEU A 268 8.36 5.46 7.66
N PHE A 269 8.10 5.74 8.93
CA PHE A 269 6.79 6.17 9.43
C PHE A 269 6.43 7.60 8.98
N LEU A 270 7.42 8.50 8.91
CA LEU A 270 7.23 9.88 8.45
C LEU A 270 6.56 9.96 7.07
N GLN A 271 6.76 8.94 6.22
CA GLN A 271 6.11 8.87 4.90
C GLN A 271 4.62 8.59 4.97
N LEU A 272 4.20 7.77 5.93
CA LEU A 272 2.79 7.45 6.13
C LEU A 272 2.04 8.70 6.61
N ASP A 273 2.64 9.48 7.50
CA ASP A 273 2.04 10.72 7.99
C ASP A 273 1.76 11.71 6.84
N PHE A 274 2.68 11.88 5.89
CA PHE A 274 2.46 12.76 4.73
C PHE A 274 1.25 12.34 3.90
N ALA A 275 1.04 11.04 3.70
CA ALA A 275 -0.11 10.54 2.95
C ALA A 275 -1.44 10.78 3.68
N LEU A 276 -1.41 10.92 5.01
CA LEU A 276 -2.59 11.16 5.85
C LEU A 276 -2.91 12.63 6.06
N GLU A 277 -2.01 13.56 5.69
CA GLU A 277 -2.24 15.00 5.76
C GLU A 277 -3.49 15.37 4.92
N PRO A 278 -4.59 15.87 5.52
CA PRO A 278 -5.85 16.03 4.79
C PRO A 278 -5.74 16.92 3.55
N GLU A 279 -5.07 18.06 3.69
CA GLU A 279 -4.99 19.14 2.70
C GLU A 279 -3.77 19.03 1.77
N ILE A 280 -3.00 17.94 1.81
CA ILE A 280 -1.79 17.82 1.00
C ILE A 280 -2.16 17.74 -0.49
N SER A 281 -1.46 18.51 -1.33
CA SER A 281 -1.58 18.38 -2.78
C SER A 281 -0.74 17.21 -3.30
N ARG A 282 -1.14 16.62 -4.43
CA ARG A 282 -0.38 15.53 -5.08
C ARG A 282 1.07 15.93 -5.36
N GLU A 283 1.29 17.13 -5.89
CA GLU A 283 2.62 17.67 -6.16
C GLU A 283 3.47 17.77 -4.88
N THR A 284 2.88 18.28 -3.79
CA THR A 284 3.57 18.40 -2.50
C THR A 284 3.91 17.01 -1.94
N LEU A 285 2.97 16.05 -2.02
CA LEU A 285 3.22 14.68 -1.59
C LEU A 285 4.35 14.05 -2.38
N MET A 286 4.32 14.16 -3.72
CA MET A 286 5.37 13.62 -4.59
C MET A 286 6.74 14.23 -4.28
N ASN A 287 6.82 15.54 -4.08
CA ASN A 287 8.08 16.22 -3.73
C ASN A 287 8.63 15.76 -2.37
N LYS A 288 7.77 15.66 -1.34
CA LYS A 288 8.15 15.10 -0.03
C LYS A 288 8.61 13.65 -0.16
N ALA A 289 7.87 12.83 -0.91
CA ALA A 289 8.18 11.43 -1.13
C ALA A 289 9.51 11.23 -1.88
N MET A 290 9.80 12.03 -2.90
CA MET A 290 11.08 11.98 -3.62
C MET A 290 12.25 12.37 -2.70
N HIS A 291 12.11 13.45 -1.93
CA HIS A 291 13.14 13.85 -0.97
C HIS A 291 13.44 12.74 0.04
N ALA A 292 12.39 12.13 0.60
CA ALA A 292 12.54 11.00 1.50
C ALA A 292 13.11 9.74 0.84
N GLY A 293 12.72 9.43 -0.41
CA GLY A 293 13.23 8.31 -1.18
C GLY A 293 14.75 8.38 -1.36
N ARG A 294 15.29 9.58 -1.53
CA ARG A 294 16.74 9.79 -1.64
C ARG A 294 17.41 9.39 -0.32
N MET A 295 16.80 9.78 0.81
CA MET A 295 17.33 9.46 2.14
C MET A 295 17.20 7.96 2.41
N HIS A 296 16.07 7.35 2.05
CA HIS A 296 15.85 5.90 2.14
C HIS A 296 16.94 5.11 1.45
N TYR A 297 17.25 5.48 0.20
CA TYR A 297 18.31 4.82 -0.57
C TYR A 297 19.66 4.90 0.14
N VAL A 298 20.05 6.08 0.64
CA VAL A 298 21.31 6.26 1.39
C VAL A 298 21.32 5.45 2.68
N TYR A 299 20.20 5.38 3.39
CA TYR A 299 20.05 4.55 4.59
C TYR A 299 19.98 3.05 4.29
N GLY A 300 19.92 2.62 3.02
CA GLY A 300 19.80 1.20 2.64
C GLY A 300 18.37 0.64 2.76
N ILE A 301 17.38 1.52 2.85
CA ILE A 301 15.97 1.17 2.85
C ILE A 301 15.54 0.90 1.41
N SER A 302 15.16 -0.34 1.12
CA SER A 302 14.81 -0.79 -0.22
C SER A 302 13.30 -0.72 -0.52
N ILE A 303 12.92 -0.66 -1.80
CA ILE A 303 11.49 -0.75 -2.23
C ILE A 303 10.76 -1.96 -1.62
N PRO A 304 11.32 -3.18 -1.55
CA PRO A 304 10.65 -4.29 -0.87
C PRO A 304 10.30 -4.00 0.60
N MET A 305 11.17 -3.28 1.33
CA MET A 305 10.92 -2.91 2.73
C MET A 305 9.81 -1.87 2.86
N LEU A 306 9.76 -0.90 1.93
CA LEU A 306 8.71 0.11 1.86
C LEU A 306 7.35 -0.50 1.47
N THR A 307 7.37 -1.39 0.48
CA THR A 307 6.17 -2.13 0.03
C THR A 307 5.62 -2.98 1.18
N PHE A 308 6.50 -3.64 1.93
CA PHE A 308 6.11 -4.38 3.12
C PHE A 308 5.51 -3.45 4.19
N ALA A 309 6.14 -2.30 4.47
CA ALA A 309 5.64 -1.34 5.44
C ALA A 309 4.22 -0.86 5.12
N ILE A 310 3.96 -0.55 3.86
CA ILE A 310 2.62 -0.18 3.39
C ILE A 310 1.63 -1.35 3.53
N SER A 311 2.06 -2.59 3.27
CA SER A 311 1.19 -3.76 3.46
C SER A 311 0.77 -3.99 4.92
N VAL A 312 1.68 -3.75 5.88
CA VAL A 312 1.38 -3.82 7.32
C VAL A 312 0.42 -2.69 7.69
N TYR A 313 0.69 -1.48 7.20
CA TYR A 313 -0.17 -0.32 7.43
C TYR A 313 -1.59 -0.55 6.92
N ARG A 314 -1.76 -1.01 5.67
CA ARG A 314 -3.06 -1.36 5.09
C ARG A 314 -3.84 -2.35 5.96
N ARG A 315 -3.17 -3.40 6.45
CA ARG A 315 -3.79 -4.44 7.29
C ARG A 315 -4.25 -3.88 8.63
N VAL A 316 -3.41 -3.09 9.29
CA VAL A 316 -3.74 -2.45 10.57
C VAL A 316 -4.87 -1.43 10.38
N LEU A 317 -4.79 -0.59 9.34
CA LEU A 317 -5.84 0.37 9.01
C LEU A 317 -7.18 -0.34 8.79
N ALA A 318 -7.21 -1.39 7.97
CA ALA A 318 -8.41 -2.19 7.74
C ALA A 318 -8.97 -2.77 9.04
N GLN A 319 -8.11 -3.30 9.92
CA GLN A 319 -8.54 -3.83 11.22
C GLN A 319 -9.20 -2.74 12.08
N TYR A 320 -8.58 -1.57 12.22
CA TYR A 320 -9.15 -0.48 13.03
C TYR A 320 -10.42 0.10 12.42
N LEU A 321 -10.49 0.25 11.10
CA LEU A 321 -11.70 0.72 10.43
C LEU A 321 -12.84 -0.29 10.54
N ASN A 322 -12.57 -1.59 10.57
CA ASN A 322 -13.60 -2.63 10.76
C ASN A 322 -14.26 -2.59 12.14
N PHE A 323 -13.57 -2.08 13.16
CA PHE A 323 -14.11 -1.92 14.52
C PHE A 323 -14.52 -0.48 14.85
N SER A 324 -14.43 0.43 13.88
CA SER A 324 -14.77 1.84 14.06
C SER A 324 -16.25 2.09 13.72
N PRO A 325 -16.95 3.01 14.42
CA PRO A 325 -18.34 3.39 14.11
C PRO A 325 -18.48 4.21 12.81
N ILE A 326 -17.48 4.20 11.92
CA ILE A 326 -17.50 4.92 10.64
C ILE A 326 -18.30 4.10 9.61
N PRO A 327 -19.28 4.68 8.90
CA PRO A 327 -20.06 3.95 7.88
C PRO A 327 -19.21 3.40 6.72
N ALA A 328 -19.59 2.29 6.05
CA ALA A 328 -18.76 1.68 4.99
C ALA A 328 -18.35 2.64 3.88
N ARG A 329 -19.23 3.52 3.43
CA ARG A 329 -18.89 4.53 2.40
C ARG A 329 -17.69 5.37 2.81
N TYR A 330 -17.70 5.87 4.05
CA TYR A 330 -16.61 6.68 4.60
C TYR A 330 -15.35 5.85 4.79
N ARG A 331 -15.46 4.60 5.25
CA ARG A 331 -14.33 3.67 5.37
C ARG A 331 -13.70 3.37 4.01
N TYR A 332 -14.51 3.18 2.98
CA TYR A 332 -14.06 2.88 1.62
C TYR A 332 -13.34 4.06 0.98
N ARG A 333 -13.94 5.25 1.01
CA ARG A 333 -13.31 6.48 0.49
C ARG A 333 -12.04 6.82 1.25
N LEU A 334 -12.04 6.66 2.57
CA LEU A 334 -10.84 6.81 3.38
C LEU A 334 -9.74 5.83 2.96
N THR A 335 -10.07 4.54 2.84
CA THR A 335 -9.11 3.51 2.42
C THR A 335 -8.59 3.81 1.02
N SER A 336 -9.46 4.17 0.09
CA SER A 336 -9.09 4.52 -1.29
C SER A 336 -8.16 5.73 -1.35
N ALA A 337 -8.48 6.82 -0.63
CA ALA A 337 -7.62 8.01 -0.58
C ALA A 337 -6.23 7.67 -0.06
N VAL A 338 -6.18 6.95 1.06
CA VAL A 338 -4.93 6.56 1.70
C VAL A 338 -4.13 5.61 0.81
N GLU A 339 -4.77 4.62 0.19
CA GLU A 339 -4.09 3.67 -0.69
C GLU A 339 -3.55 4.34 -1.96
N SER A 340 -4.32 5.22 -2.61
CA SER A 340 -3.85 5.97 -3.77
C SER A 340 -2.66 6.88 -3.42
N ARG A 341 -2.74 7.62 -2.31
CA ARG A 341 -1.64 8.48 -1.85
C ARG A 341 -0.38 7.68 -1.50
N LEU A 342 -0.53 6.54 -0.82
CA LEU A 342 0.60 5.65 -0.52
C LEU A 342 1.21 5.02 -1.78
N GLN A 343 0.41 4.76 -2.81
CA GLN A 343 0.90 4.28 -4.10
C GLN A 343 1.70 5.38 -4.82
N ASP A 344 1.23 6.63 -4.81
CA ASP A 344 2.00 7.77 -5.33
C ASP A 344 3.34 7.93 -4.58
N VAL A 345 3.36 7.76 -3.25
CA VAL A 345 4.61 7.74 -2.45
C VAL A 345 5.57 6.65 -2.93
N LEU A 346 5.08 5.41 -3.12
CA LEU A 346 5.90 4.30 -3.62
C LEU A 346 6.47 4.57 -5.00
N ILE A 347 5.64 5.07 -5.93
CA ILE A 347 6.07 5.39 -7.31
C ILE A 347 7.16 6.45 -7.28
N ALA A 348 6.98 7.52 -6.50
CA ALA A 348 7.97 8.59 -6.37
C ALA A 348 9.30 8.08 -5.81
N GLN A 349 9.27 7.20 -4.81
CA GLN A 349 10.49 6.64 -4.20
C GLN A 349 11.18 5.61 -5.10
N ALA A 350 10.41 4.77 -5.80
CA ALA A 350 10.96 3.83 -6.78
C ALA A 350 11.67 4.55 -7.92
N GLN A 351 11.10 5.67 -8.40
CA GLN A 351 11.74 6.49 -9.43
C GLN A 351 13.09 7.03 -8.92
N VAL A 352 13.14 7.53 -7.68
CA VAL A 352 14.39 7.97 -7.07
C VAL A 352 15.41 6.85 -6.96
N GLU A 353 15.02 5.65 -6.55
CA GLU A 353 15.94 4.52 -6.46
C GLU A 353 16.55 4.18 -7.84
N ILE A 354 15.74 4.20 -8.90
CA ILE A 354 16.22 4.01 -10.28
C ILE A 354 17.21 5.10 -10.68
N ASP A 355 16.90 6.36 -10.41
CA ASP A 355 17.77 7.50 -10.75
C ASP A 355 19.08 7.44 -9.96
N MET A 356 19.01 7.06 -8.68
CA MET A 356 20.17 6.86 -7.81
C MET A 356 21.07 5.72 -8.31
N ILE A 357 20.50 4.56 -8.61
CA ILE A 357 21.26 3.44 -9.17
C ILE A 357 22.00 3.88 -10.44
N ARG A 358 21.35 4.67 -11.30
CA ARG A 358 21.94 5.19 -12.54
C ARG A 358 23.12 6.13 -12.27
N GLU A 359 22.96 7.12 -11.40
CA GLU A 359 24.03 8.08 -11.07
C GLU A 359 25.21 7.39 -10.37
N PHE A 360 24.94 6.46 -9.45
CA PHE A 360 25.99 5.64 -8.81
C PHE A 360 26.73 4.75 -9.83
N HIS A 361 26.00 4.09 -10.74
CA HIS A 361 26.64 3.29 -11.80
C HIS A 361 27.52 4.14 -12.72
N ALA A 362 27.11 5.37 -13.05
CA ALA A 362 27.91 6.27 -13.87
C ALA A 362 29.27 6.59 -13.22
N LEU A 363 29.31 6.79 -11.91
CA LEU A 363 30.55 7.01 -11.15
C LEU A 363 31.42 5.75 -11.04
N GLN A 364 30.81 4.56 -11.07
CA GLN A 364 31.53 3.28 -11.03
C GLN A 364 31.96 2.76 -12.41
N ALA A 365 31.45 3.35 -13.50
CA ALA A 365 31.79 2.92 -14.85
C ALA A 365 33.30 3.06 -15.12
N PRO A 366 33.92 2.17 -15.92
CA PRO A 366 35.33 2.27 -16.28
C PRO A 366 35.68 3.67 -16.82
N LEU A 367 36.86 4.18 -16.45
CA LEU A 367 37.35 5.47 -16.93
C LEU A 367 37.40 5.48 -18.46
N GLN A 368 36.54 6.30 -19.07
CA GLN A 368 36.65 6.69 -20.46
C GLN A 368 37.19 8.12 -20.49
N TRP A 369 38.40 8.27 -21.00
CA TRP A 369 39.04 9.54 -21.15
C TRP A 369 38.72 10.09 -22.53
N THR A 370 38.01 11.22 -22.56
CA THR A 370 37.54 11.87 -23.78
C THR A 370 37.95 13.34 -23.86
N GLU A 371 38.48 13.89 -22.77
CA GLU A 371 38.83 15.30 -22.59
C GLU A 371 40.30 15.59 -22.92
N ASP A 372 40.62 16.80 -23.37
CA ASP A 372 41.99 17.18 -23.72
C ASP A 372 42.85 17.50 -22.48
N THR A 373 42.23 17.85 -21.34
CA THR A 373 42.96 18.25 -20.13
C THR A 373 42.49 17.56 -18.84
N PHE A 374 43.41 17.45 -17.88
CA PHE A 374 43.11 16.99 -16.53
C PHE A 374 42.10 17.89 -15.80
N ALA A 375 42.09 19.19 -16.08
CA ALA A 375 41.16 20.13 -15.45
C ALA A 375 39.71 19.86 -15.89
N GLU A 376 39.50 19.63 -17.19
CA GLU A 376 38.18 19.28 -17.76
C GLU A 376 37.68 17.94 -17.23
N PHE A 377 38.57 16.94 -17.12
CA PHE A 377 38.25 15.67 -16.50
C PHE A 377 37.80 15.85 -15.03
N MET A 378 38.58 16.58 -14.23
CA MET A 378 38.25 16.83 -12.82
C MET A 378 36.94 17.60 -12.65
N GLN A 379 36.69 18.57 -13.54
CA GLN A 379 35.43 19.30 -13.56
C GLN A 379 34.26 18.35 -13.85
N ARG A 380 34.35 17.49 -14.88
CA ARG A 380 33.32 16.49 -15.20
C ARG A 380 33.04 15.53 -14.04
N GLU A 381 34.09 15.06 -13.36
CA GLU A 381 33.94 14.15 -12.22
C GLU A 381 33.30 14.88 -11.02
N CYS A 382 33.68 16.13 -10.74
CA CYS A 382 33.03 16.94 -9.71
C CYS A 382 31.56 17.20 -10.06
N GLU A 383 31.25 17.51 -11.32
CA GLU A 383 29.89 17.68 -11.82
C GLU A 383 29.07 16.39 -11.68
N ALA A 384 29.66 15.22 -11.92
CA ALA A 384 29.00 13.93 -11.72
C ALA A 384 28.72 13.65 -10.23
N ILE A 385 29.66 13.96 -9.35
CA ILE A 385 29.47 13.84 -7.89
C ILE A 385 28.39 14.83 -7.41
N LEU A 386 28.35 16.05 -7.94
CA LEU A 386 27.33 17.06 -7.63
C LEU A 386 25.91 16.65 -8.07
N ARG A 387 25.76 15.68 -9.00
CA ARG A 387 24.45 15.12 -9.36
C ARG A 387 23.92 14.15 -8.31
N LEU A 388 24.78 13.61 -7.45
CA LEU A 388 24.32 12.80 -6.33
C LEU A 388 23.50 13.68 -5.39
N PRO A 389 22.32 13.21 -4.94
CA PRO A 389 21.54 13.96 -3.98
C PRO A 389 22.32 14.12 -2.68
N PHE A 390 22.00 15.19 -1.96
CA PHE A 390 22.60 15.60 -0.68
C PHE A 390 23.98 16.22 -0.77
N ILE A 391 24.68 16.10 -1.91
CA ILE A 391 25.91 16.85 -2.15
C ILE A 391 25.54 18.21 -2.72
N LYS A 392 25.84 19.27 -1.97
CA LYS A 392 25.62 20.67 -2.38
C LYS A 392 26.89 21.30 -2.96
N ASP A 393 28.05 20.83 -2.53
CA ASP A 393 29.35 21.37 -2.93
C ASP A 393 30.43 20.27 -2.88
N VAL A 394 31.37 20.33 -3.83
CA VAL A 394 32.51 19.43 -3.98
C VAL A 394 33.75 20.28 -4.12
N LYS A 395 34.70 20.14 -3.20
CA LYS A 395 36.00 20.81 -3.26
C LYS A 395 37.11 19.79 -3.37
N VAL A 396 38.11 20.12 -4.18
CA VAL A 396 39.33 19.34 -4.31
C VAL A 396 40.48 20.19 -3.82
N SER A 397 41.26 19.66 -2.87
CA SER A 397 42.45 20.31 -2.36
C SER A 397 43.65 19.40 -2.54
N VAL A 398 44.78 19.98 -2.95
CA VAL A 398 46.08 19.29 -3.08
C VAL A 398 46.97 19.57 -1.85
N ASP A 399 46.41 20.21 -0.82
CA ASP A 399 47.12 20.59 0.40
C ASP A 399 47.12 19.42 1.41
N GLU A 400 48.31 19.03 1.87
CA GLU A 400 48.52 17.94 2.83
C GLU A 400 47.89 18.21 4.21
N HIS A 401 47.56 19.47 4.55
CA HIS A 401 47.09 19.88 5.89
C HIS A 401 45.56 20.01 6.04
N VAL A 402 44.78 19.53 5.07
CA VAL A 402 43.31 19.74 4.99
C VAL A 402 42.53 18.90 5.99
N GLU A 403 43.06 17.75 6.41
CA GLU A 403 42.43 16.77 7.29
C GLU A 403 41.88 17.39 8.58
N HIS A 404 42.52 18.45 9.10
CA HIS A 404 42.13 19.14 10.33
C HIS A 404 41.09 20.27 10.19
N ARG A 405 40.71 20.68 8.97
CA ARG A 405 39.74 21.79 8.76
C ARG A 405 38.29 21.33 8.60
N THR A 406 38.06 20.07 8.22
CA THR A 406 36.73 19.52 7.89
C THR A 406 36.04 18.82 9.07
N GLU A 407 36.79 18.33 10.08
CA GLU A 407 36.22 17.70 11.29
C GLU A 407 35.28 18.62 12.10
N ASN A 408 35.35 19.94 11.90
CA ASN A 408 34.53 20.92 12.63
C ASN A 408 33.27 21.40 11.89
N ALA A 409 33.02 20.97 10.64
CA ALA A 409 31.81 21.34 9.90
C ALA A 409 30.79 20.19 9.94
N LYS A 410 29.64 20.43 10.57
CA LYS A 410 28.57 19.43 10.86
C LYS A 410 28.02 18.65 9.65
N ASP A 411 28.35 19.09 8.43
CA ASP A 411 27.71 18.72 7.18
C ASP A 411 28.74 18.49 6.04
N SER A 412 29.97 18.10 6.39
CA SER A 412 31.02 17.82 5.40
C SER A 412 31.78 16.52 5.68
N VAL A 413 32.16 15.82 4.62
CA VAL A 413 33.04 14.64 4.68
C VAL A 413 34.22 14.84 3.74
N SER A 414 35.41 14.55 4.25
CA SER A 414 36.65 14.56 3.50
C SER A 414 37.26 13.18 3.38
N PHE A 415 37.76 12.83 2.20
CA PHE A 415 38.48 11.57 1.96
C PHE A 415 39.68 11.79 1.03
N PRO A 416 40.78 11.05 1.24
CA PRO A 416 42.02 11.27 0.49
C PRO A 416 41.96 10.58 -0.88
N PHE A 417 42.74 11.09 -1.83
CA PHE A 417 43.21 10.34 -3.00
C PHE A 417 44.73 10.27 -2.96
N TYR A 418 45.32 9.21 -3.50
CA TYR A 418 46.71 8.85 -3.25
C TYR A 418 47.60 8.99 -4.50
N SER A 419 48.88 9.28 -4.26
CA SER A 419 49.98 9.14 -5.23
C SER A 419 50.80 7.87 -4.94
N GLU A 420 51.50 7.31 -5.92
CA GLU A 420 52.48 6.23 -5.64
C GLU A 420 53.71 6.80 -4.91
N PRO A 421 54.18 6.21 -3.79
CA PRO A 421 53.63 5.06 -3.05
C PRO A 421 52.80 5.53 -1.84
N LEU A 422 51.46 5.48 -1.97
CA LEU A 422 50.44 5.66 -0.93
C LEU A 422 50.52 6.93 -0.07
N ARG A 423 51.10 8.02 -0.57
CA ARG A 423 50.99 9.34 0.09
C ARG A 423 49.71 10.04 -0.37
N PRO A 424 48.88 10.60 0.54
CA PRO A 424 47.75 11.44 0.15
C PRO A 424 48.24 12.53 -0.79
N ALA A 425 47.80 12.49 -2.04
CA ALA A 425 48.09 13.50 -3.04
C ALA A 425 47.16 14.72 -2.89
N GLY A 426 46.06 14.54 -2.18
CA GLY A 426 45.08 15.57 -1.88
C GLY A 426 43.82 14.98 -1.28
N TRP A 427 42.82 15.84 -1.09
CA TRP A 427 41.58 15.58 -0.41
C TRP A 427 40.38 16.00 -1.26
N ILE A 428 39.36 15.16 -1.27
CA ILE A 428 38.03 15.47 -1.81
C ILE A 428 37.15 15.80 -0.61
N ILE A 429 36.53 16.97 -0.62
CA ILE A 429 35.65 17.46 0.42
C ILE A 429 34.26 17.59 -0.17
N LEU A 430 33.32 16.81 0.35
CA LEU A 430 31.90 16.89 0.02
C LEU A 430 31.20 17.65 1.13
N SER A 431 30.28 18.55 0.78
CA SER A 431 29.40 19.17 1.78
C SER A 431 27.96 19.29 1.29
N GLY A 432 27.00 19.21 2.22
CA GLY A 432 25.58 19.30 1.91
C GLY A 432 24.67 18.71 2.98
N GLU A 433 23.47 18.24 2.63
CA GLU A 433 22.50 17.65 3.57
C GLU A 433 22.82 16.20 3.92
N LEU A 434 24.04 15.99 4.38
CA LEU A 434 24.56 14.66 4.52
C LEU A 434 24.13 14.08 5.88
N PRO A 435 23.53 12.89 5.93
CA PRO A 435 23.06 12.30 7.18
C PRO A 435 24.21 12.12 8.16
N LYS A 436 24.00 12.46 9.44
CA LYS A 436 25.02 12.42 10.52
C LYS A 436 25.74 11.07 10.67
N GLN A 437 25.21 10.00 10.08
CA GLN A 437 25.80 8.66 10.04
C GLN A 437 26.04 8.27 8.58
N PHE A 438 27.12 8.79 8.03
CA PHE A 438 27.65 8.51 6.68
C PHE A 438 28.13 7.07 6.45
N SER A 439 27.84 6.13 7.36
CA SER A 439 28.45 4.80 7.43
C SER A 439 27.61 3.71 6.76
N THR A 440 26.80 4.01 5.75
CA THR A 440 26.16 2.94 4.98
C THR A 440 27.15 2.37 3.96
N VAL A 441 27.21 1.04 3.90
CA VAL A 441 28.15 0.27 3.05
C VAL A 441 28.14 0.76 1.59
N LEU A 442 26.96 1.16 1.09
CA LEU A 442 26.79 1.60 -0.30
C LEU A 442 27.48 2.95 -0.59
N PHE A 443 27.43 3.89 0.35
CA PHE A 443 28.07 5.19 0.20
C PHE A 443 29.58 5.10 0.47
N GLN A 444 30.00 4.29 1.44
CA GLN A 444 31.41 4.01 1.67
C GLN A 444 32.07 3.34 0.46
N ASP A 445 31.43 2.33 -0.13
CA ASP A 445 31.89 1.67 -1.37
C ASP A 445 32.00 2.66 -2.53
N LEU A 446 31.06 3.61 -2.64
CA LEU A 446 31.17 4.69 -3.63
C LEU A 446 32.39 5.58 -3.37
N LEU A 447 32.58 6.06 -2.14
CA LEU A 447 33.70 6.94 -1.79
C LEU A 447 35.06 6.26 -2.02
N GLU A 448 35.18 4.97 -1.65
CA GLU A 448 36.38 4.17 -1.90
C GLU A 448 36.65 4.03 -3.41
N LYS A 449 35.62 3.75 -4.22
CA LYS A 449 35.77 3.66 -5.67
C LYS A 449 36.16 4.99 -6.31
N VAL A 450 35.56 6.09 -5.88
CA VAL A 450 35.92 7.44 -6.35
C VAL A 450 37.37 7.78 -5.96
N SER A 451 37.75 7.53 -4.71
CA SER A 451 39.13 7.70 -4.23
C SER A 451 40.13 6.87 -5.05
N MET A 452 39.85 5.59 -5.27
CA MET A 452 40.70 4.70 -6.05
C MET A 452 40.83 5.15 -7.51
N ARG A 453 39.71 5.53 -8.13
CA ARG A 453 39.65 6.06 -9.50
C ARG A 453 40.52 7.32 -9.65
N TRP A 454 40.44 8.25 -8.70
CA TRP A 454 41.24 9.47 -8.71
C TRP A 454 42.72 9.21 -8.40
N SER A 455 43.02 8.23 -7.54
CA SER A 455 44.39 7.80 -7.24
C SER A 455 45.09 7.19 -8.46
N LEU A 456 44.37 6.32 -9.21
CA LEU A 456 44.85 5.76 -10.47
C LEU A 456 45.15 6.87 -11.49
N MET A 457 44.26 7.84 -11.64
CA MET A 457 44.46 8.98 -12.54
C MET A 457 45.64 9.86 -12.14
N TRP A 458 45.79 10.16 -10.84
CA TRP A 458 46.93 10.94 -10.34
C TRP A 458 48.26 10.23 -10.62
N SER A 459 48.31 8.92 -10.41
CA SER A 459 49.50 8.11 -10.70
C SER A 459 49.84 8.07 -12.20
N TRP A 460 48.84 8.03 -13.08
CA TRP A 460 49.02 8.03 -14.53
C TRP A 460 49.62 9.37 -15.03
N LYS A 461 49.12 10.51 -14.55
CA LYS A 461 49.68 11.83 -14.85
C LYS A 461 51.11 12.00 -14.29
N TYR A 462 51.41 11.36 -13.16
CA TYR A 462 52.77 11.31 -12.61
C TYR A 462 53.73 10.50 -13.49
N ARG A 463 53.21 9.49 -14.22
CA ARG A 463 53.98 8.72 -15.23
C ARG A 463 54.18 9.50 -16.53
N GLU A 464 53.19 10.26 -17.00
CA GLU A 464 53.34 11.07 -18.21
C GLU A 464 54.23 12.31 -18.04
N ARG A 465 54.40 12.84 -16.82
CA ARG A 465 55.41 13.88 -16.52
C ARG A 465 56.85 13.36 -16.42
N LYS A 466 57.11 12.13 -16.88
CA LYS A 466 58.42 11.71 -17.38
C LYS A 466 58.59 11.91 -18.90
N VAL A 467 57.77 12.78 -19.50
CA VAL A 467 58.02 13.46 -20.77
C VAL A 467 57.87 14.96 -20.57
#